data_AF-A0A3D5SWB1-F1
#
_entry.id   AF-A0A3D5SWB1-F1
#
_cell.length_a   1.000
_cell.length_b   1.000
_cell.length_c   1.000
_cell.angle_alpha   90.00
_cell.angle_beta   90.00
_cell.angle_gamma   90.00
#
_symmetry.space_group_name_H-M   'P 1'
#
loop_
_entity.id
_entity.type
_entity.pdbx_description
1 polymer ?
#
loop_
_entity_poly.entity_id
_entity_poly.type
_entity_poly.pdbx_seq_one_letter_code
_entity_poly.pdbx_strand_id
1 'polypeptide(L)'
;MFFLLRSALGVVSLFFPDRIVAGNRQILVNQGERWENVRLAYHDVAEKEPYIARSLSAVRSGLRALGCVPRGQARSPSGAGIHYAGTVPMGQGPRRCGPDGRANLFSNLYIADGAAFPTLPSKSITLSLAAHAIRVAGGARL
;
A
#
# COMPACT_ATOMS: atom_id res chain seq x y z
N MET A 1 26.47 26.70 -13.38
CA MET A 1 26.45 25.23 -13.62
C MET A 1 25.10 24.59 -13.28
N PHE A 2 24.55 24.74 -12.07
CA PHE A 2 23.25 24.14 -11.68
C PHE A 2 22.10 24.41 -12.67
N PHE A 3 21.88 25.67 -13.06
CA PHE A 3 20.80 26.05 -13.98
C PHE A 3 20.93 25.44 -15.38
N LEU A 4 22.14 25.03 -15.80
CA LEU A 4 22.38 24.36 -17.08
C LEU A 4 22.02 22.86 -17.02
N LEU A 5 22.04 22.26 -15.83
CA LEU A 5 21.77 20.83 -15.63
C LEU A 5 20.35 20.57 -15.10
N ARG A 6 19.65 21.59 -14.57
CA ARG A 6 18.36 21.41 -13.89
C ARG A 6 17.30 20.71 -14.75
N SER A 7 17.26 21.00 -16.05
CA SER A 7 16.30 20.40 -16.99
C SER A 7 16.60 18.95 -17.34
N ALA A 8 17.83 18.50 -17.06
CA ALA A 8 18.27 17.12 -17.22
C ALA A 8 18.17 16.30 -15.91
N LEU A 9 17.75 16.92 -14.80
CA LEU A 9 17.52 16.22 -13.54
C LEU A 9 16.13 15.57 -13.55
N GLY A 10 16.11 14.26 -13.32
CA GLY A 10 14.89 13.48 -13.15
C GLY A 10 14.90 12.71 -11.84
N VAL A 11 13.71 12.46 -11.28
CA VAL A 11 13.53 11.61 -10.10
C VAL A 11 12.70 10.41 -10.51
N VAL A 12 13.15 9.22 -10.12
CA VAL A 12 12.39 7.98 -10.29
C VAL A 12 11.94 7.53 -8.92
N SER A 13 10.63 7.54 -8.71
CA SER A 13 10.00 6.98 -7.51
C SER A 13 9.58 5.54 -7.76
N LEU A 14 10.03 4.63 -6.90
CA LEU A 14 9.65 3.23 -6.94
C LEU A 14 8.81 2.89 -5.72
N PHE A 15 7.66 2.28 -5.95
CA PHE A 15 6.81 1.70 -4.93
C PHE A 15 6.86 0.18 -5.05
N PHE A 16 6.89 -0.50 -3.92
CA PHE A 16 6.99 -1.96 -3.87
C PHE A 16 5.70 -2.54 -3.31
N PRO A 17 5.27 -3.72 -3.81
CA PRO A 17 4.05 -4.34 -3.34
C PRO A 17 4.20 -4.81 -1.89
N ASP A 18 3.07 -5.07 -1.26
CA ASP A 18 3.03 -5.62 0.09
C ASP A 18 1.92 -6.66 0.25
N ARG A 19 2.03 -7.45 1.30
CA ARG A 19 1.08 -8.51 1.65
C ARG A 19 0.84 -8.53 3.16
N ILE A 20 -0.23 -9.19 3.56
CA ILE A 20 -0.51 -9.42 4.97
C ILE A 20 0.58 -10.31 5.56
N VAL A 21 1.13 -9.87 6.69
CA VAL A 21 2.15 -10.58 7.46
C VAL A 21 1.62 -10.75 8.88
N ALA A 22 1.77 -11.95 9.44
CA ALA A 22 1.38 -12.21 10.82
C ALA A 22 2.14 -11.27 11.77
N GLY A 23 1.41 -10.61 12.67
CA GLY A 23 1.97 -9.63 13.61
C GLY A 23 1.84 -8.18 13.16
N ASN A 24 1.80 -7.90 11.84
CA ASN A 24 1.57 -6.55 11.34
C ASN A 24 0.14 -6.10 11.65
N ARG A 25 -0.01 -4.92 12.27
CA ARG A 25 -1.31 -4.39 12.68
C ARG A 25 -1.31 -2.88 12.90
N GLN A 26 -2.48 -2.29 12.72
CA GLN A 26 -2.79 -0.94 13.18
C GLN A 26 -3.38 -1.03 14.58
N ILE A 27 -2.89 -0.20 15.50
CA ILE A 27 -3.31 -0.20 16.90
C ILE A 27 -3.87 1.18 17.19
N LEU A 28 -5.15 1.23 17.56
CA LEU A 28 -5.75 2.43 18.14
C LEU A 28 -5.15 2.66 19.52
N VAL A 29 -4.52 3.81 19.72
CA VAL A 29 -3.97 4.21 21.01
C VAL A 29 -5.00 5.09 21.70
N ASN A 30 -5.59 4.58 22.78
CA ASN A 30 -6.55 5.34 23.56
C ASN A 30 -5.82 6.28 24.53
N GLN A 31 -6.21 7.56 24.54
CA GLN A 31 -5.87 8.51 25.60
C GLN A 31 -7.17 9.07 26.20
N GLY A 32 -7.89 8.24 26.95
CA GLY A 32 -9.14 8.62 27.65
C GLY A 32 -10.41 8.23 26.88
N GLU A 33 -11.25 9.22 26.55
CA GLU A 33 -12.52 9.03 25.82
C GLU A 33 -12.37 9.23 24.30
N ARG A 34 -11.17 9.62 23.83
CA ARG A 34 -10.89 9.91 22.42
C ARG A 34 -9.83 9.00 21.84
N TRP A 35 -10.12 8.54 20.61
CA TRP A 35 -9.18 7.84 19.75
C TRP A 35 -8.37 8.87 18.97
N GLU A 36 -7.23 9.29 19.51
CA GLU A 36 -6.46 10.38 18.91
C GLU A 36 -5.33 9.90 18.01
N ASN A 37 -4.82 8.68 18.23
CA ASN A 37 -3.62 8.20 17.56
C ASN A 37 -3.73 6.76 17.06
N VAL A 38 -3.16 6.52 15.88
CA VAL A 38 -2.95 5.18 15.31
C VAL A 38 -1.47 4.86 15.35
N ARG A 39 -1.09 3.80 16.06
CA ARG A 39 0.27 3.26 16.03
C ARG A 39 0.34 2.09 15.05
N LEU A 40 1.33 2.12 14.15
CA LEU A 40 1.62 1.02 13.25
C LEU A 40 2.66 0.10 13.91
N ALA A 41 2.27 -1.15 14.17
CA ALA A 41 3.22 -2.23 14.46
C ALA A 41 3.49 -2.94 13.13
N TYR A 42 4.60 -2.61 12.48
CA TYR A 42 4.94 -3.09 11.15
C TYR A 42 6.39 -3.54 11.08
N HIS A 43 6.61 -4.69 10.46
CA HIS A 43 7.91 -5.12 9.98
C HIS A 43 7.79 -5.62 8.54
N ASP A 44 8.89 -5.47 7.79
CA ASP A 44 9.02 -6.07 6.48
C ASP A 44 9.34 -7.58 6.60
N VAL A 45 9.13 -8.31 5.51
CA VAL A 45 9.60 -9.69 5.35
C VAL A 45 10.98 -9.70 4.68
N ALA A 46 11.85 -10.61 5.12
CA ALA A 46 13.23 -10.66 4.65
C ALA A 46 13.35 -10.84 3.13
N GLU A 47 12.40 -11.55 2.50
CA GLU A 47 12.44 -11.78 1.05
C GLU A 47 12.16 -10.53 0.21
N LYS A 48 11.66 -9.45 0.82
CA LYS A 48 11.38 -8.18 0.15
C LYS A 48 12.67 -7.45 -0.25
N GLU A 49 13.73 -7.57 0.55
CA GLU A 49 14.99 -6.85 0.30
C GLU A 49 15.68 -7.31 -1.00
N PRO A 50 15.85 -8.63 -1.26
CA PRO A 50 16.34 -9.10 -2.57
C PRO A 50 15.47 -8.65 -3.75
N TYR A 51 14.14 -8.58 -3.57
CA TYR A 51 13.23 -8.11 -4.62
C TYR A 51 13.44 -6.62 -4.92
N ILE A 52 13.59 -5.80 -3.89
CA ILE A 52 13.91 -4.37 -4.02
C ILE A 52 15.25 -4.19 -4.74
N ALA A 53 16.29 -4.92 -4.32
CA ALA A 53 17.62 -4.83 -4.92
C ALA A 53 17.62 -5.19 -6.41
N ARG A 54 16.93 -6.27 -6.81
CA ARG A 54 16.77 -6.66 -8.22
C ARG A 54 16.03 -5.59 -9.03
N SER A 55 14.94 -5.05 -8.48
CA SER A 55 14.14 -4.01 -9.13
C SER A 55 14.96 -2.73 -9.35
N LEU A 56 15.72 -2.30 -8.35
CA LEU A 56 16.64 -1.16 -8.45
C LEU A 56 17.73 -1.40 -9.51
N SER A 57 18.29 -2.61 -9.57
CA SER A 57 19.29 -2.97 -10.57
C SER A 57 18.73 -2.86 -11.99
N ALA A 58 17.52 -3.39 -12.21
CA ALA A 58 16.83 -3.33 -13.50
C ALA A 58 16.56 -1.89 -13.93
N VAL A 59 16.02 -1.06 -13.03
CA VAL A 59 15.77 0.37 -13.30
C VAL A 59 17.07 1.11 -13.63
N ARG A 60 18.13 0.89 -12.86
CA ARG A 60 19.44 1.51 -13.14
C ARG A 60 20.00 1.08 -14.49
N SER A 61 19.83 -0.19 -14.86
CA SER A 61 20.25 -0.71 -16.16
C SER A 61 19.50 -0.02 -17.30
N GLY A 62 18.17 0.06 -17.19
CA GLY A 62 17.32 0.74 -18.18
C GLY A 62 17.67 2.23 -18.32
N LEU A 63 17.87 2.94 -17.20
CA LEU A 63 18.29 4.34 -17.23
C LEU A 63 19.66 4.52 -17.90
N ARG A 64 20.64 3.64 -17.63
CA ARG A 64 21.94 3.69 -18.32
C ARG A 64 21.81 3.45 -19.82
N ALA A 65 20.96 2.51 -20.24
CA ALA A 65 20.70 2.25 -21.65
C ALA A 65 20.07 3.46 -22.37
N LEU A 66 19.34 4.30 -21.65
CA LEU A 66 18.78 5.57 -22.14
C LEU A 66 19.78 6.74 -22.08
N GLY A 67 21.05 6.50 -21.73
CA GLY A 67 22.07 7.54 -21.58
C GLY A 67 21.97 8.36 -20.29
N CYS A 68 21.09 7.98 -19.36
CA CYS A 68 21.01 8.64 -18.06
C CYS A 68 22.14 8.17 -17.13
N VAL A 69 22.50 9.02 -16.16
CA VAL A 69 23.47 8.71 -15.10
C VAL A 69 22.74 8.62 -13.76
N PRO A 70 22.32 7.42 -13.29
CA PRO A 70 21.61 7.29 -12.02
C PRO A 70 22.51 7.68 -10.85
N ARG A 71 22.10 8.69 -10.07
CA ARG A 71 22.84 9.18 -8.90
C ARG A 71 21.90 9.37 -7.72
N GLY A 72 22.37 8.97 -6.54
CA GLY A 72 21.61 9.06 -5.30
C GLY A 72 20.51 7.99 -5.18
N GLN A 73 20.22 7.63 -3.94
CA GLN A 73 19.07 6.80 -3.58
C GLN A 73 18.67 7.20 -2.16
N ALA A 74 17.38 7.45 -1.95
CA ALA A 74 16.78 7.62 -0.64
C ALA A 74 15.69 6.58 -0.46
N ARG A 75 15.67 5.93 0.71
CA ARG A 75 14.60 5.00 1.09
C ARG A 75 13.65 5.71 2.04
N SER A 76 12.39 5.79 1.66
CA SER A 76 11.35 6.30 2.54
C SER A 76 11.00 5.25 3.62
N PRO A 77 10.58 5.67 4.82
CA PRO A 77 10.09 4.75 5.83
C PRO A 77 8.81 4.05 5.35
N SER A 78 8.55 2.86 5.91
CA SER A 78 7.32 2.12 5.62
C SER A 78 6.09 2.96 5.96
N GLY A 79 5.09 2.95 5.08
CA GLY A 79 3.88 3.78 5.19
C GLY A 79 3.98 5.16 4.49
N ALA A 80 5.17 5.65 4.14
CA ALA A 80 5.32 6.95 3.47
C ALA A 80 4.66 7.03 2.09
N GLY A 81 4.36 5.89 1.46
CA GLY A 81 3.68 5.82 0.17
C GLY A 81 2.17 6.09 0.22
N ILE A 82 1.61 6.39 1.40
CA ILE A 82 0.20 6.76 1.65
C ILE A 82 -0.87 5.82 1.08
N HIS A 83 -0.48 4.62 0.65
CA HIS A 83 -1.39 3.56 0.24
C HIS A 83 -1.34 2.44 1.28
N TYR A 84 -2.51 2.10 1.84
CA TYR A 84 -2.67 1.06 2.85
C TYR A 84 -3.72 0.05 2.38
N ALA A 85 -3.54 -1.20 2.79
CA ALA A 85 -4.48 -2.28 2.50
C ALA A 85 -4.53 -3.30 3.64
N GLY A 86 -5.60 -4.10 3.67
CA GLY A 86 -5.62 -5.37 4.39
C GLY A 86 -5.88 -5.31 5.89
N THR A 87 -6.50 -4.25 6.41
CA THR A 87 -6.94 -4.19 7.82
C THR A 87 -8.23 -4.99 8.08
N VAL A 88 -9.10 -5.16 7.07
CA VAL A 88 -10.27 -6.06 7.08
C VAL A 88 -10.34 -6.83 5.75
N PRO A 89 -9.33 -7.66 5.46
CA PRO A 89 -9.11 -8.19 4.12
C PRO A 89 -10.18 -9.19 3.72
N MET A 90 -10.48 -9.27 2.42
CA MET A 90 -11.35 -10.28 1.84
C MET A 90 -10.88 -11.69 2.22
N GLY A 91 -11.82 -12.58 2.52
CA GLY A 91 -11.56 -13.98 2.80
C GLY A 91 -12.42 -14.55 3.92
N GLN A 92 -11.95 -15.66 4.52
CA GLN A 92 -12.70 -16.40 5.54
C GLN A 92 -12.33 -16.01 6.98
N GLY A 93 -13.31 -16.06 7.88
CA GLY A 93 -13.16 -15.81 9.31
C GLY A 93 -13.78 -14.48 9.78
N PRO A 94 -13.90 -14.25 11.09
CA PRO A 94 -14.74 -13.18 11.64
C PRO A 94 -14.19 -11.77 11.41
N ARG A 95 -12.86 -11.58 11.30
CA ARG A 95 -12.21 -10.26 11.11
C ARG A 95 -11.90 -9.97 9.63
N ARG A 96 -12.78 -10.41 8.75
CA ARG A 96 -12.65 -10.31 7.28
C ARG A 96 -13.97 -9.90 6.64
N CYS A 97 -13.92 -9.62 5.35
CA CYS A 97 -15.11 -9.38 4.53
C CYS A 97 -15.22 -10.36 3.36
N GLY A 98 -16.40 -10.43 2.75
CA GLY A 98 -16.61 -11.07 1.46
C GLY A 98 -16.10 -10.23 0.29
N PRO A 99 -16.05 -10.79 -0.93
CA PRO A 99 -15.68 -10.04 -2.15
C PRO A 99 -16.66 -8.92 -2.51
N ASP A 100 -17.87 -8.96 -1.94
CA ASP A 100 -18.91 -7.94 -1.97
C ASP A 100 -18.72 -6.84 -0.89
N GLY A 101 -17.62 -6.90 -0.13
CA GLY A 101 -17.30 -5.99 0.96
C GLY A 101 -18.08 -6.26 2.25
N ARG A 102 -19.04 -7.18 2.28
CA ARG A 102 -19.84 -7.44 3.49
C ARG A 102 -18.96 -8.04 4.58
N ALA A 103 -18.97 -7.46 5.78
CA ALA A 103 -18.22 -7.98 6.91
C ALA A 103 -18.74 -9.37 7.30
N ASN A 104 -17.84 -10.31 7.57
CA ASN A 104 -18.24 -11.68 7.91
C ASN A 104 -18.92 -11.75 9.28
N LEU A 105 -18.59 -10.83 10.19
CA LEU A 105 -19.14 -10.80 11.55
C LEU A 105 -20.49 -10.08 11.66
N PHE A 106 -20.81 -9.18 10.72
CA PHE A 106 -21.99 -8.32 10.79
C PHE A 106 -22.71 -8.32 9.45
N SER A 107 -23.99 -8.69 9.44
CA SER A 107 -24.79 -8.83 8.21
C SER A 107 -25.09 -7.50 7.50
N ASN A 108 -24.96 -6.38 8.22
CA ASN A 108 -25.30 -5.03 7.78
C ASN A 108 -24.10 -4.06 7.74
N LEU A 109 -22.87 -4.57 7.84
CA LEU A 109 -21.65 -3.76 7.75
C LEU A 109 -20.89 -4.09 6.47
N TYR A 110 -20.42 -3.07 5.75
CA TYR A 110 -19.69 -3.22 4.50
C TYR A 110 -18.38 -2.42 4.54
N ILE A 111 -17.32 -3.00 3.96
CA ILE A 111 -16.00 -2.41 3.80
C ILE A 111 -15.84 -2.04 2.32
N ALA A 112 -15.61 -0.76 2.04
CA ALA A 112 -15.60 -0.21 0.68
C ALA A 112 -14.28 0.50 0.32
N ASP A 113 -13.20 0.23 1.05
CA ASP A 113 -11.90 0.89 0.91
C ASP A 113 -10.75 -0.13 0.72
N GLY A 114 -9.51 0.33 0.90
CA GLY A 114 -8.30 -0.51 0.82
C GLY A 114 -8.23 -1.59 1.90
N ALA A 115 -8.94 -1.45 3.02
CA ALA A 115 -8.96 -2.44 4.10
C ALA A 115 -9.38 -3.82 3.60
N ALA A 116 -10.27 -3.87 2.61
CA ALA A 116 -10.75 -5.10 2.00
C ALA A 116 -9.69 -5.83 1.14
N PHE A 117 -8.66 -5.14 0.67
CA PHE A 117 -7.71 -5.73 -0.26
C PHE A 117 -6.68 -6.59 0.48
N PRO A 118 -6.53 -7.90 0.14
CA PRO A 118 -5.58 -8.79 0.81
C PRO A 118 -4.11 -8.55 0.41
N THR A 119 -3.89 -7.73 -0.62
CA THR A 119 -2.57 -7.36 -1.14
C THR A 119 -2.53 -5.87 -1.47
N LEU A 120 -1.35 -5.26 -1.33
CA LEU A 120 -1.08 -3.90 -1.78
C LEU A 120 -0.23 -3.96 -3.06
N PRO A 121 -0.72 -3.46 -4.21
CA PRO A 121 0.06 -3.45 -5.44
C PRO A 121 1.19 -2.41 -5.40
N SER A 122 2.15 -2.53 -6.31
CA SER A 122 3.25 -1.56 -6.49
C SER A 122 2.82 -0.26 -7.20
N LYS A 123 1.56 -0.16 -7.62
CA LYS A 123 0.98 1.04 -8.24
C LYS A 123 -0.15 1.57 -7.36
N SER A 124 -0.55 2.82 -7.60
CA SER A 124 -1.65 3.44 -6.86
C SER A 124 -2.91 2.56 -6.95
N ILE A 125 -3.52 2.30 -5.80
CA ILE A 125 -4.68 1.42 -5.67
C ILE A 125 -6.01 2.19 -5.84
N THR A 126 -5.98 3.52 -5.97
CA THR A 126 -7.17 4.39 -5.95
C THR A 126 -8.27 3.96 -6.93
N LEU A 127 -7.92 3.62 -8.17
CA LEU A 127 -8.91 3.16 -9.16
C LEU A 127 -9.55 1.82 -8.74
N SER A 128 -8.76 0.91 -8.18
CA SER A 128 -9.26 -0.34 -7.61
C SER A 128 -10.18 -0.09 -6.42
N LEU A 129 -9.87 0.90 -5.57
CA LEU A 129 -10.74 1.28 -4.45
C LEU A 129 -12.08 1.81 -4.94
N ALA A 130 -12.07 2.72 -5.93
CA ALA A 130 -13.30 3.24 -6.53
C ALA A 130 -14.16 2.13 -7.15
N ALA A 131 -13.53 1.23 -7.92
CA ALA A 131 -14.22 0.08 -8.50
C ALA A 131 -14.75 -0.89 -7.43
N HIS A 132 -14.06 -1.02 -6.29
CA HIS A 132 -14.55 -1.80 -5.15
C HIS A 132 -15.75 -1.13 -4.49
N ALA A 133 -15.67 0.17 -4.19
CA ALA A 133 -16.77 0.92 -3.61
C ALA A 133 -18.05 0.87 -4.47
N ILE A 134 -17.94 1.00 -5.80
CA ILE A 134 -19.08 0.88 -6.72
C ILE A 134 -19.72 -0.51 -6.62
N ARG A 135 -18.90 -1.57 -6.58
CA ARG A 135 -19.41 -2.95 -6.43
C ARG A 135 -20.13 -3.15 -5.10
N VAL A 136 -19.53 -2.66 -4.01
CA VAL A 136 -20.13 -2.73 -2.67
C VAL A 136 -21.46 -1.99 -2.66
N ALA A 137 -21.51 -0.76 -3.18
CA ALA A 137 -22.73 0.04 -3.24
C ALA A 137 -23.82 -0.62 -4.10
N GLY A 138 -23.48 -1.25 -5.23
CA GLY A 138 -24.45 -1.93 -6.08
C GLY A 138 -24.97 -3.26 -5.53
N GLY A 139 -24.22 -3.92 -4.65
CA GLY A 139 -24.59 -5.20 -4.03
C GLY A 139 -25.20 -5.06 -2.63
N ALA A 140 -24.85 -3.99 -1.92
CA ALA A 140 -25.42 -3.69 -0.62
C ALA A 140 -26.90 -3.30 -0.80
N ARG A 141 -27.78 -4.02 -0.10
CA ARG A 141 -29.19 -3.64 0.05
C ARG A 141 -29.26 -2.50 1.07
N LEU A 142 -28.81 -1.32 0.66
CA LEU A 142 -28.87 -0.08 1.43
C LEU A 142 -30.28 0.51 1.41
#